data_AF-A0A948SUS9-F1
#
_entry.id   AF-A0A948SUS9-F1
#
_cell.length_a   1.000
_cell.length_b   1.000
_cell.length_c   1.000
_cell.angle_alpha   90.00
_cell.angle_beta   90.00
_cell.angle_gamma   90.00
#
_symmetry.space_group_name_H-M   'P 1'
#
loop_
_entity.id
_entity.type
_entity.pdbx_description
1 polymer ?
#
loop_
_entity_poly.entity_id
_entity_poly.type
_entity_poly.pdbx_seq_one_letter_code
_entity_poly.pdbx_strand_id
1 'polypeptide(L)' 'MAALRHVGDRPVLDKPVLITMLSGWIDASGAANAAIDALKKATNATLLANFDPDTFIDYRARRPIM' A
#
# COMPACT_ATOMS: atom_id res chain seq x y z
N MET A 1 9.44 -9.15 15.48
CA MET A 1 9.02 -9.55 14.12
C MET A 1 9.53 -8.51 13.13
N ALA A 2 9.77 -8.87 11.87
CA ALA A 2 10.23 -7.90 10.87
C ALA A 2 9.08 -6.97 10.45
N ALA A 3 9.34 -5.67 10.33
CA ALA A 3 8.34 -4.66 9.99
C ALA A 3 7.77 -4.79 8.56
N LEU A 4 8.43 -5.55 7.69
CA LEU A 4 8.03 -5.86 6.32
C LEU A 4 8.16 -7.36 6.08
N ARG A 5 7.11 -7.97 5.50
CA ARG A 5 7.08 -9.37 5.09
C ARG A 5 6.87 -9.47 3.59
N HIS A 6 7.81 -10.09 2.88
CA HIS A 6 7.64 -10.38 1.45
C HIS A 6 6.64 -11.51 1.20
N VAL A 7 5.96 -11.44 0.06
CA VAL A 7 5.02 -12.46 -0.41
C VAL A 7 5.47 -12.91 -1.79
N GLY A 8 5.65 -14.22 -1.97
CA GLY A 8 6.04 -14.81 -3.25
C GLY A 8 7.45 -14.41 -3.70
N ASP A 9 7.70 -14.62 -5.00
CA ASP A 9 8.99 -14.35 -5.62
C ASP A 9 9.14 -12.86 -5.95
N ARG A 10 10.38 -12.36 -5.83
CA ARG A 10 10.69 -10.98 -6.18
C ARG A 10 10.93 -10.87 -7.69
N PRO A 11 10.22 -9.98 -8.41
CA PRO A 11 10.52 -9.75 -9.82
C PRO A 11 11.88 -9.06 -9.96
N VAL A 12 12.55 -9.33 -11.08
CA VAL A 12 13.70 -8.53 -11.51
C VAL A 12 13.17 -7.22 -12.08
N LEU A 13 13.61 -6.10 -11.52
CA LEU A 13 13.20 -4.76 -11.94
C LEU A 13 14.40 -4.03 -12.52
N ASP A 14 14.24 -3.42 -13.70
CA ASP A 14 15.22 -2.49 -14.26
C ASP A 14 14.65 -1.07 -14.20
N LYS A 15 15.29 -0.21 -13.39
CA LYS A 15 14.91 1.20 -13.16
C LYS A 15 13.40 1.41 -12.95
N PRO A 16 12.78 0.72 -11.97
CA PRO A 16 11.35 0.84 -11.73
C PRO A 16 10.99 2.22 -11.16
N VAL A 17 9.77 2.67 -11.45
CA VAL A 17 9.15 3.81 -10.77
C VAL A 17 8.29 3.28 -9.63
N LEU A 18 8.49 3.80 -8.43
CA LEU A 18 7.61 3.53 -7.29
C LEU A 18 6.53 4.61 -7.22
N ILE A 19 5.27 4.21 -7.36
CA ILE A 19 4.11 5.06 -7.13
C ILE A 19 3.54 4.68 -5.75
N THR A 20 3.37 5.67 -4.88
CA THR A 20 2.87 5.45 -3.51
C THR A 20 1.66 6.32 -3.26
N MET A 21 0.64 5.73 -2.62
CA MET A 21 -0.48 6.43 -2.03
C MET A 21 -0.52 6.07 -0.54
N LEU A 22 -0.59 7.08 0.33
CA LEU A 22 -0.77 6.91 1.76
C LEU A 22 -2.11 7.50 2.19
N SER A 23 -2.90 6.74 2.91
CA SER A 23 -4.18 7.20 3.43
C SER A 23 -4.03 7.93 4.78
N GLY A 24 -4.94 8.87 5.05
CA GLY A 24 -5.01 9.60 6.33
C GLY A 24 -4.36 10.99 6.33
N TRP A 25 -3.90 11.48 5.18
CA TRP A 25 -3.69 12.91 4.93
C TRP A 25 -4.73 13.43 3.93
N ILE A 26 -4.71 14.72 3.62
CA ILE A 26 -5.65 15.35 2.69
C ILE A 26 -5.59 14.64 1.34
N ASP A 27 -6.72 14.02 0.96
CA ASP A 27 -6.97 13.44 -0.35
C ASP A 27 -8.30 14.02 -0.89
N ALA A 28 -8.21 15.13 -1.63
CA ALA A 28 -9.37 15.87 -2.09
C ALA A 28 -10.24 14.98 -2.99
N SER A 29 -11.50 14.79 -2.58
CA SER A 29 -12.45 13.87 -3.23
C SER A 29 -11.94 12.43 -3.39
N GLY A 30 -10.94 12.01 -2.62
CA GLY A 30 -10.34 10.67 -2.76
C GLY A 30 -9.56 10.47 -4.07
N ALA A 31 -9.10 11.54 -4.72
CA ALA A 31 -8.46 11.48 -6.04
C ALA A 31 -7.21 10.59 -6.08
N ALA A 32 -6.34 10.67 -5.06
CA ALA A 32 -5.15 9.84 -4.99
C ALA A 32 -5.51 8.36 -4.76
N ASN A 33 -6.51 8.09 -3.93
CA ASN A 33 -7.03 6.74 -3.75
C ASN A 33 -7.62 6.17 -5.05
N ALA A 34 -8.43 6.95 -5.76
CA ALA A 34 -9.00 6.54 -7.04
C ALA A 34 -7.91 6.25 -8.08
N ALA A 35 -6.86 7.06 -8.13
CA ALA A 35 -5.75 6.88 -9.05
C ALA A 35 -4.97 5.57 -8.80
N ILE A 36 -4.62 5.26 -7.54
CA ILE A 36 -3.90 4.02 -7.24
C ILE A 36 -4.75 2.78 -7.50
N ASP A 37 -6.07 2.84 -7.26
CA ASP A 37 -6.99 1.75 -7.56
C ASP A 37 -7.16 1.54 -9.07
N ALA A 38 -7.19 2.61 -9.86
CA ALA A 38 -7.19 2.53 -11.32
C ALA A 38 -5.90 1.87 -11.84
N LEU A 39 -4.73 2.26 -11.30
CA LEU A 39 -3.43 1.66 -11.67
C LEU A 39 -3.38 0.17 -11.35
N LYS A 40 -3.82 -0.25 -10.15
CA LYS A 40 -3.86 -1.67 -9.77
C LYS A 40 -4.71 -2.50 -10.74
N LYS A 41 -5.89 -2.00 -11.11
CA LYS A 41 -6.80 -2.67 -12.05
C LYS A 41 -6.22 -2.73 -13.46
N ALA A 42 -5.67 -1.62 -13.96
CA ALA A 42 -5.12 -1.55 -15.31
C ALA A 42 -3.87 -2.41 -15.51
N THR A 43 -3.10 -2.66 -14.44
CA THR A 43 -1.83 -3.40 -14.51
C THR A 43 -1.92 -4.85 -14.03
N ASN A 44 -3.06 -5.26 -13.47
CA ASN A 44 -3.18 -6.53 -12.74
C ASN A 44 -2.09 -6.68 -11.67
N ALA A 45 -1.93 -5.64 -10.83
CA ALA A 45 -0.86 -5.55 -9.86
C ALA A 45 -0.79 -6.78 -8.94
N THR A 46 0.43 -7.28 -8.71
CA THR A 46 0.69 -8.43 -7.82
C THR A 46 1.21 -7.96 -6.47
N LEU A 47 0.78 -8.61 -5.39
CA LEU A 47 1.24 -8.32 -4.03
C LEU A 47 2.68 -8.81 -3.83
N LEU A 48 3.61 -7.89 -3.52
CA LEU A 48 5.03 -8.21 -3.30
C LEU A 48 5.41 -8.30 -1.81
N ALA A 49 4.72 -7.55 -0.95
CA ALA A 49 5.00 -7.50 0.47
C ALA A 49 3.84 -6.88 1.26
N ASN A 50 3.78 -7.19 2.55
CA ASN A 50 2.91 -6.56 3.53
C ASN A 50 3.73 -5.94 4.66
N PHE A 51 3.36 -4.74 5.09
CA PHE A 51 3.89 -4.13 6.31
C PHE A 51 3.16 -4.68 7.54
N ASP A 52 3.87 -4.75 8.66
CA ASP A 52 3.28 -5.09 9.95
C ASP A 52 2.52 -3.87 10.53
N PRO A 53 1.17 -3.89 10.57
CA PRO A 53 0.41 -2.72 11.01
C PRO A 53 0.63 -2.41 12.50
N ASP A 54 0.98 -3.40 13.33
CA ASP A 54 1.25 -3.19 14.76
C ASP A 54 2.51 -2.33 14.99
N THR A 55 3.41 -2.29 13.99
CA THR A 55 4.60 -1.45 14.03
C THR A 55 4.30 0.01 13.64
N PHE A 56 3.28 0.26 12.80
CA PHE A 56 3.11 1.56 12.13
C PHE A 56 1.77 2.27 12.38
N ILE A 57 0.74 1.58 12.87
CA ILE A 57 -0.61 2.13 13.02
C ILE A 57 -0.93 2.41 14.49
N ASP A 58 -1.26 3.66 14.82
CA ASP A 58 -1.95 3.96 16.08
C ASP A 58 -3.43 3.58 15.96
N TYR A 59 -3.78 2.41 16.50
CA TYR A 59 -5.14 1.89 16.48
C TYR A 59 -6.15 2.70 17.31
N ARG A 60 -5.69 3.59 18.20
CA ARG A 60 -6.61 4.51 18.92
C ARG A 60 -7.03 5.65 18.00
N ALA A 61 -6.14 6.13 17.15
CA ALA A 61 -6.43 7.13 16.13
C ALA A 61 -7.18 6.53 14.93
N ARG A 62 -6.87 5.29 14.56
CA ARG A 62 -7.50 4.56 13.43
C ARG A 62 -8.01 3.21 13.89
N ARG A 63 -9.24 3.20 14.41
CA ARG A 63 -9.89 1.97 14.89
C ARG A 63 -10.31 1.08 13.72
N PRO A 64 -9.87 -0.19 13.67
CA PRO A 64 -10.38 -1.15 12.70
C PRO A 64 -11.89 -1.34 12.86
N ILE A 65 -12.58 -1.45 11.73
CA ILE A 65 -13.98 -1.89 11.70
C ILE A 65 -14.01 -3.42 11.74
N MET A 66 -14.96 -3.99 12.50
CA MET A 66 -15.19 -5.44 12.58
C MET A 66 -16.24 -5.87 11.55
#